data_AF-A0A2M7RVW0-F1
#
_entry.id   AF-A0A2M7RVW0-F1
#
_cell.length_a   1.000
_cell.length_b   1.000
_cell.length_c   1.000
_cell.angle_alpha   90.00
_cell.angle_beta   90.00
_cell.angle_gamma   90.00
#
_symmetry.space_group_name_H-M   'P 1'
#
loop_
_entity.id
_entity.type
_entity.pdbx_description
1 polymer ?
#
loop_
_entity_poly.entity_id
_entity_poly.type
_entity_poly.pdbx_seq_one_letter_code
_entity_poly.pdbx_strand_id
1 'polypeptide(L)'
;MIIEDAKLPKIDVILTTFYDAEFPDKYNNHTVGEKSFNLAQYANSSSESAEKEKDLSPIINNYLEKNNIANKIVAKWFNRSEEGAFDMNLIGDRGSYDASAQDAAKALSTERGTSMLADAGEELIPNTFVVVNYSKFVSNEVAAKAAYDVSVELAKNISIEELRKIAIEKASKVYEKARQGYSVWTTAYLYQLEWTDSMSAVFYQDLWMDASTIDPAKKEAFDTTTLFKLKLLGFQKASSLISGLGENAKEGSDMIIKNATLKSIDAVYAKLQRKFEPFRTKTPLVSVNPIGAKIGLKEGLEAGDKFEVLEQSFDAEGRVTYKRKGVVKVEKGKIWNNMFNAGETPVDEQGNPIEIDTTIEFTHFKGGKGYYPGMLLRQID
;
A
#
# COMPACT_ATOMS: atom_id res chain seq x y z
N MET A 1 -10.03 1.47 1.66
CA MET A 1 -11.32 1.98 1.14
C MET A 1 -11.30 1.93 -0.39
N ILE A 2 -12.47 1.86 -1.04
CA ILE A 2 -12.61 1.92 -2.50
C ILE A 2 -13.65 2.98 -2.90
N ILE A 3 -13.40 3.71 -3.99
CA ILE A 3 -14.33 4.70 -4.54
C ILE A 3 -15.32 4.00 -5.47
N GLU A 4 -16.62 4.23 -5.24
CA GLU A 4 -17.70 3.80 -6.11
C GLU A 4 -17.95 4.84 -7.20
N ASP A 5 -17.85 4.41 -8.45
CA ASP A 5 -18.13 5.23 -9.62
C ASP A 5 -19.10 4.46 -10.52
N ALA A 6 -20.26 5.06 -10.80
CA ALA A 6 -21.31 4.45 -11.62
C ALA A 6 -20.84 4.12 -13.06
N LYS A 7 -19.72 4.73 -13.51
CA LYS A 7 -19.08 4.42 -14.78
C LYS A 7 -18.36 3.06 -14.77
N LEU A 8 -18.20 2.41 -13.61
CA LEU A 8 -17.52 1.13 -13.50
C LEU A 8 -18.42 -0.04 -13.92
N PRO A 9 -17.97 -0.89 -14.87
CA PRO A 9 -18.70 -2.10 -15.19
C PRO A 9 -18.64 -3.06 -14.02
N LYS A 10 -19.76 -3.77 -13.75
CA LYS A 10 -19.81 -4.83 -12.72
C LYS A 10 -19.34 -4.36 -11.33
N ILE A 11 -19.74 -3.13 -10.94
CA ILE A 11 -19.36 -2.50 -9.67
C ILE A 11 -19.56 -3.43 -8.46
N ASP A 12 -20.67 -4.18 -8.42
CA ASP A 12 -20.95 -5.11 -7.32
C ASP A 12 -19.86 -6.17 -7.16
N VAL A 13 -19.39 -6.77 -8.27
CA VAL A 13 -18.34 -7.79 -8.25
C VAL A 13 -17.02 -7.20 -7.73
N ILE A 14 -16.72 -5.96 -8.10
CA ILE A 14 -15.50 -5.25 -7.68
C ILE A 14 -15.57 -4.93 -6.18
N LEU A 15 -16.70 -4.42 -5.70
CA LEU A 15 -16.89 -4.09 -4.28
C LEU A 15 -16.84 -5.35 -3.42
N THR A 16 -17.56 -6.41 -3.79
CA THR A 16 -17.50 -7.70 -3.10
C THR A 16 -16.08 -8.26 -3.09
N THR A 17 -15.38 -8.22 -4.23
CA THR A 17 -13.98 -8.64 -4.30
C THR A 17 -13.08 -7.84 -3.36
N PHE A 18 -13.27 -6.52 -3.27
CA PHE A 18 -12.49 -5.66 -2.37
C PHE A 18 -12.80 -5.94 -0.90
N TYR A 19 -14.05 -6.23 -0.56
CA TYR A 19 -14.47 -6.52 0.82
C TYR A 19 -14.04 -7.89 1.30
N ASP A 20 -14.03 -8.88 0.41
CA ASP A 20 -13.61 -10.25 0.69
C ASP A 20 -12.09 -10.42 0.67
N ALA A 21 -11.34 -9.43 0.17
CA ALA A 21 -9.89 -9.48 0.13
C ALA A 21 -9.32 -9.55 1.56
N GLU A 22 -8.42 -10.51 1.78
CA GLU A 22 -7.76 -10.67 3.07
C GLU A 22 -6.91 -9.43 3.40
N PHE A 23 -6.92 -9.04 4.66
CA PHE A 23 -6.09 -7.92 5.13
C PHE A 23 -4.66 -8.42 5.33
N PRO A 24 -3.61 -7.69 4.88
CA PRO A 24 -2.25 -8.19 4.99
C PRO A 24 -1.79 -8.33 6.46
N ASP A 25 -1.26 -9.50 6.82
CA ASP A 25 -0.80 -9.84 8.18
C ASP A 25 0.30 -8.91 8.72
N LYS A 26 1.02 -8.23 7.82
CA LYS A 26 2.10 -7.30 8.18
C LYS A 26 1.59 -6.03 8.87
N TYR A 27 0.30 -5.72 8.77
CA TYR A 27 -0.27 -4.48 9.30
C TYR A 27 -1.37 -4.75 10.31
N ASN A 28 -1.51 -3.84 11.27
CA ASN A 28 -2.66 -3.83 12.16
C ASN A 28 -3.90 -3.32 11.41
N ASN A 29 -4.97 -4.11 11.39
CA ASN A 29 -6.23 -3.67 10.79
C ASN A 29 -6.87 -2.55 11.62
N HIS A 30 -6.79 -1.33 11.10
CA HIS A 30 -7.37 -0.14 11.70
C HIS A 30 -8.54 0.43 10.88
N THR A 31 -9.32 -0.45 10.23
CA THR A 31 -10.52 -0.04 9.48
C THR A 31 -11.53 0.65 10.40
N VAL A 32 -12.08 1.78 9.94
CA VAL A 32 -13.14 2.56 10.57
C VAL A 32 -14.15 3.03 9.53
N GLY A 33 -15.41 3.16 9.94
CA GLY A 33 -16.50 3.62 9.07
C GLY A 33 -16.72 2.72 7.85
N GLU A 34 -17.31 3.30 6.80
CA GLU A 34 -17.59 2.59 5.55
C GLU A 34 -16.31 2.27 4.77
N LYS A 35 -16.28 1.09 4.14
CA LYS A 35 -15.14 0.66 3.31
C LYS A 35 -15.21 1.19 1.88
N SER A 36 -16.27 1.91 1.51
CA SER A 36 -16.44 2.58 0.23
C SER A 36 -17.20 3.90 0.35
N PHE A 37 -17.19 4.69 -0.72
CA PHE A 37 -18.08 5.85 -0.86
C PHE A 37 -18.36 6.18 -2.32
N ASN A 38 -19.53 6.79 -2.57
CA ASN A 38 -19.95 7.20 -3.90
C ASN A 38 -19.29 8.51 -4.34
N LEU A 39 -18.53 8.45 -5.44
CA LEU A 39 -17.79 9.59 -5.98
C LEU A 39 -18.68 10.81 -6.23
N ALA A 40 -19.88 10.61 -6.78
CA ALA A 40 -20.77 11.70 -7.19
C ALA A 40 -21.34 12.48 -6.00
N GLN A 41 -21.44 11.87 -4.82
CA GLN A 41 -21.94 12.53 -3.61
C GLN A 41 -20.97 13.58 -3.04
N TYR A 42 -19.69 13.50 -3.40
CA TYR A 42 -18.62 14.34 -2.87
C TYR A 42 -17.93 15.19 -3.94
N ALA A 43 -18.34 15.04 -5.22
CA ALA A 43 -17.94 15.89 -6.32
C ALA A 43 -18.71 17.22 -6.26
N ASN A 44 -18.01 18.35 -6.09
CA ASN A 44 -18.62 19.68 -6.14
C ASN A 44 -18.74 20.19 -7.59
N SER A 45 -19.66 21.10 -7.89
CA SER A 45 -19.81 21.71 -9.24
C SER A 45 -18.55 22.44 -9.76
N SER A 46 -17.66 22.89 -8.86
CA SER A 46 -16.35 23.46 -9.19
C SER A 46 -15.26 22.42 -9.52
N SER A 47 -15.56 21.12 -9.35
CA SER A 47 -14.65 20.00 -9.61
C SER A 47 -14.81 19.35 -10.99
N GLU A 48 -15.56 19.98 -11.91
CA GLU A 48 -15.50 19.66 -13.35
C GLU A 48 -14.07 19.78 -13.93
N SER A 49 -13.17 20.51 -13.26
CA SER A 49 -11.73 20.55 -13.53
C SER A 49 -10.95 19.34 -13.00
N ALA A 50 -11.41 18.65 -11.94
CA ALA A 50 -10.77 17.44 -11.42
C ALA A 50 -10.98 16.22 -12.34
N GLU A 51 -12.14 16.13 -13.00
CA GLU A 51 -12.34 15.17 -14.10
C GLU A 51 -11.41 15.44 -15.29
N LYS A 52 -11.03 16.72 -15.51
CA LYS A 52 -10.02 17.10 -16.53
C LYS A 52 -8.58 16.82 -16.10
N GLU A 53 -8.26 16.82 -14.79
CA GLU A 53 -6.89 16.66 -14.27
C GLU A 53 -6.47 15.24 -13.84
N LYS A 54 -7.35 14.23 -13.86
CA LYS A 54 -7.03 12.83 -13.45
C LYS A 54 -6.60 12.66 -11.98
N ASP A 55 -6.81 13.65 -11.11
CA ASP A 55 -6.54 13.58 -9.67
C ASP A 55 -7.86 13.66 -8.87
N LEU A 56 -8.16 12.61 -8.09
CA LEU A 56 -9.36 12.55 -7.25
C LEU A 56 -9.10 13.00 -5.81
N SER A 57 -7.88 13.43 -5.47
CA SER A 57 -7.53 13.86 -4.11
C SER A 57 -8.48 14.91 -3.52
N PRO A 58 -9.01 15.91 -4.25
CA PRO A 58 -9.91 16.90 -3.66
C PRO A 58 -11.26 16.30 -3.23
N ILE A 59 -11.78 15.34 -4.00
CA ILE A 59 -13.05 14.66 -3.71
C ILE A 59 -12.86 13.71 -2.53
N ILE A 60 -11.71 13.01 -2.48
CA ILE A 60 -11.35 12.13 -1.37
C ILE A 60 -11.21 12.96 -0.08
N ASN A 61 -10.55 14.12 -0.11
CA ASN A 61 -10.43 15.00 1.04
C ASN A 61 -11.79 15.43 1.57
N ASN A 62 -12.70 15.85 0.69
CA ASN A 62 -14.07 16.21 1.05
C ASN A 62 -14.79 15.06 1.77
N TYR A 63 -14.67 13.82 1.25
CA TYR A 63 -15.22 12.64 1.91
C TYR A 63 -14.61 12.42 3.31
N LEU A 64 -13.28 12.42 3.41
CA LEU A 64 -12.56 12.13 4.66
C LEU A 64 -12.90 13.15 5.77
N GLU A 65 -12.98 14.43 5.40
CA GLU A 65 -13.32 15.53 6.30
C GLU A 65 -14.80 15.49 6.69
N LYS A 66 -15.72 15.43 5.73
CA LYS A 66 -17.17 15.45 6.00
C LYS A 66 -17.64 14.26 6.86
N ASN A 67 -16.94 13.14 6.78
CA ASN A 67 -17.25 11.94 7.57
C ASN A 67 -16.42 11.80 8.85
N ASN A 68 -15.60 12.81 9.19
CA ASN A 68 -14.71 12.84 10.36
C ASN A 68 -13.88 11.54 10.48
N ILE A 69 -13.31 11.07 9.37
CA ILE A 69 -12.58 9.79 9.34
C ILE A 69 -11.34 9.85 10.25
N ALA A 70 -10.66 11.01 10.31
CA ALA A 70 -9.53 11.21 11.21
C ALA A 70 -9.94 11.05 12.69
N ASN A 71 -11.07 11.64 13.11
CA ASN A 71 -11.58 11.51 14.47
C ASN A 71 -11.95 10.05 14.78
N LYS A 72 -12.55 9.33 13.83
CA LYS A 72 -12.88 7.90 14.00
C LYS A 72 -11.63 7.03 14.16
N ILE A 73 -10.54 7.34 13.46
CA ILE A 73 -9.25 6.67 13.63
C ILE A 73 -8.71 6.90 15.05
N VAL A 74 -8.67 8.16 15.50
CA VAL A 74 -8.22 8.49 16.86
C VAL A 74 -9.11 7.82 17.91
N ALA A 75 -10.43 7.88 17.74
CA ALA A 75 -11.38 7.22 18.63
C ALA A 75 -11.12 5.70 18.74
N LYS A 76 -10.78 5.04 17.63
CA LYS A 76 -10.44 3.61 17.64
C LYS A 76 -9.13 3.34 18.37
N TRP A 77 -8.09 4.16 18.16
CA TRP A 77 -6.81 4.02 18.89
C TRP A 77 -7.00 4.06 20.40
N PHE A 78 -7.90 4.92 20.87
CA PHE A 78 -8.19 5.12 22.28
C PHE A 78 -9.47 4.40 22.75
N ASN A 79 -9.91 3.36 22.04
CA ASN A 79 -11.07 2.52 22.38
C ASN A 79 -12.29 3.30 22.88
N ARG A 80 -12.64 4.39 22.20
CA ARG A 80 -13.69 5.30 22.66
C ARG A 80 -15.04 4.58 22.82
N SER A 81 -15.65 4.70 24.00
CA SER A 81 -16.97 4.16 24.30
C SER A 81 -18.11 5.02 23.72
N GLU A 82 -19.35 4.52 23.76
CA GLU A 82 -20.54 5.28 23.34
C GLU A 82 -20.79 6.52 24.22
N GLU A 83 -20.41 6.44 25.49
CA GLU A 83 -20.45 7.54 26.47
C GLU A 83 -19.33 8.56 26.24
N GLY A 84 -18.35 8.24 25.38
CA GLY A 84 -17.24 9.11 25.00
C GLY A 84 -15.98 8.92 25.84
N ALA A 85 -15.95 7.94 26.75
CA ALA A 85 -14.76 7.61 27.54
C ALA A 85 -13.69 6.94 26.67
N PHE A 86 -12.44 7.16 27.00
CA PHE A 86 -11.28 6.60 26.32
C PHE A 86 -10.48 5.66 27.23
N ASP A 87 -9.77 4.72 26.63
CA ASP A 87 -8.76 3.90 27.29
C ASP A 87 -7.54 3.67 26.38
N MET A 88 -6.45 3.16 26.96
CA MET A 88 -5.18 2.92 26.24
C MET A 88 -4.92 1.44 25.96
N ASN A 89 -5.93 0.57 26.09
CA ASN A 89 -5.74 -0.88 25.99
C ASN A 89 -5.22 -1.27 24.59
N LEU A 90 -5.82 -0.74 23.53
CA LEU A 90 -5.38 -1.05 22.15
C LEU A 90 -3.97 -0.53 21.85
N ILE A 91 -3.59 0.61 22.44
CA ILE A 91 -2.24 1.18 22.33
C ILE A 91 -1.24 0.24 22.99
N GLY A 92 -1.53 -0.20 24.23
CA GLY A 92 -0.69 -1.14 24.97
C GLY A 92 -0.55 -2.49 24.26
N ASP A 93 -1.64 -3.03 23.72
CA ASP A 93 -1.63 -4.30 22.98
C ASP A 93 -0.73 -4.21 21.73
N ARG A 94 -0.82 -3.10 21.00
CA ARG A 94 -0.02 -2.89 19.78
C ARG A 94 1.45 -2.56 20.08
N GLY A 95 1.72 -1.79 21.13
CA GLY A 95 3.08 -1.53 21.61
C GLY A 95 3.78 -2.80 22.10
N SER A 96 3.05 -3.69 22.78
CA SER A 96 3.54 -5.00 23.21
C SER A 96 3.87 -5.95 22.06
N TYR A 97 3.12 -5.86 20.96
CA TYR A 97 3.35 -6.68 19.76
C TYR A 97 4.53 -6.18 18.91
N ASP A 98 4.76 -4.87 18.87
CA ASP A 98 5.88 -4.26 18.13
C ASP A 98 7.22 -4.40 18.86
N ALA A 99 7.21 -4.36 20.21
CA ALA A 99 8.38 -4.72 21.01
C ALA A 99 8.79 -6.17 20.72
N SER A 100 10.08 -6.39 20.41
CA SER A 100 10.58 -7.74 20.12
C SER A 100 10.18 -8.72 21.24
N ALA A 101 9.88 -9.99 20.92
CA ALA A 101 9.43 -10.97 21.91
C ALA A 101 10.38 -11.14 23.13
N GLN A 102 11.64 -10.70 23.01
CA GLN A 102 12.60 -10.66 24.12
C GLN A 102 12.48 -9.40 25.00
N ASP A 103 12.08 -8.25 24.44
CA ASP A 103 11.87 -6.99 25.17
C ASP A 103 10.54 -6.99 25.91
N ALA A 104 9.47 -7.53 25.29
CA ALA A 104 8.14 -7.64 25.91
C ALA A 104 8.16 -8.50 27.19
N ALA A 105 8.84 -9.66 27.16
CA ALA A 105 8.96 -10.53 28.34
C ALA A 105 9.74 -9.88 29.50
N LYS A 106 10.75 -9.05 29.17
CA LYS A 106 11.54 -8.31 30.16
C LYS A 106 10.80 -7.08 30.69
N ALA A 107 10.00 -6.43 29.84
CA ALA A 107 9.19 -5.27 30.18
C ALA A 107 8.01 -5.63 31.10
N LEU A 108 7.31 -6.75 30.82
CA LEU A 108 6.22 -7.27 31.67
C LEU A 108 6.66 -7.64 33.10
N SER A 109 7.96 -7.77 33.33
CA SER A 109 8.55 -8.17 34.62
C SER A 109 8.88 -6.98 35.55
N THR A 110 8.66 -5.73 35.13
CA THR A 110 9.00 -4.52 35.91
C THR A 110 7.98 -3.41 35.69
N GLU A 111 7.60 -2.64 36.73
CA GLU A 111 6.69 -1.46 36.60
C GLU A 111 7.18 -0.42 35.58
N ARG A 112 8.50 -0.36 35.33
CA ARG A 112 9.07 0.53 34.31
C ARG A 112 8.82 0.04 32.88
N GLY A 113 8.69 -1.28 32.68
CA GLY A 113 8.51 -1.86 31.36
C GLY A 113 7.09 -1.71 30.81
N THR A 114 6.06 -1.68 31.65
CA THR A 114 4.68 -1.37 31.21
C THR A 114 4.56 0.06 30.69
N SER A 115 5.27 1.01 31.30
CA SER A 115 5.34 2.40 30.81
C SER A 115 6.05 2.49 29.46
N MET A 116 7.15 1.74 29.27
CA MET A 116 7.86 1.69 27.99
C MET A 116 7.02 1.08 26.84
N LEU A 117 6.15 0.12 27.15
CA LEU A 117 5.24 -0.48 26.17
C LEU A 117 4.10 0.46 25.77
N ALA A 118 3.61 1.28 26.71
CA ALA A 118 2.64 2.32 26.42
C ALA A 118 3.25 3.41 25.52
N ASP A 119 4.47 3.86 25.84
CA ASP A 119 5.22 4.84 25.03
C ASP A 119 5.45 4.30 23.60
N ALA A 120 5.89 3.04 23.47
CA ALA A 120 6.06 2.39 22.17
C ALA A 120 4.75 2.29 21.37
N GLY A 121 3.63 2.04 22.05
CA GLY A 121 2.31 2.05 21.43
C GLY A 121 1.90 3.43 20.90
N GLU A 122 2.20 4.50 21.65
CA GLU A 122 1.91 5.88 21.20
C GLU A 122 2.73 6.27 19.97
N GLU A 123 3.98 5.80 19.87
CA GLU A 123 4.83 6.01 18.68
C GLU A 123 4.24 5.36 17.39
N LEU A 124 3.30 4.41 17.52
CA LEU A 124 2.61 3.80 16.39
C LEU A 124 1.44 4.65 15.86
N ILE A 125 0.87 5.55 16.67
CA ILE A 125 -0.26 6.40 16.27
C ILE A 125 0.05 7.23 15.00
N PRO A 126 1.17 7.98 14.91
CA PRO A 126 1.52 8.71 13.68
C PRO A 126 1.81 7.78 12.49
N ASN A 127 2.06 6.49 12.72
CA ASN A 127 2.22 5.46 11.68
C ASN A 127 0.87 4.84 11.24
N THR A 128 -0.21 5.62 11.32
CA THR A 128 -1.54 5.21 10.84
C THR A 128 -1.80 5.74 9.44
N PHE A 129 -2.14 4.84 8.52
CA PHE A 129 -2.33 5.16 7.11
C PHE A 129 -3.73 4.77 6.63
N VAL A 130 -4.27 5.58 5.72
CA VAL A 130 -5.53 5.31 5.01
C VAL A 130 -5.23 5.19 3.52
N VAL A 131 -5.60 4.05 2.94
CA VAL A 131 -5.49 3.84 1.49
C VAL A 131 -6.87 3.89 0.85
N VAL A 132 -7.02 4.79 -0.13
CA VAL A 132 -8.23 4.95 -0.93
C VAL A 132 -7.94 4.50 -2.35
N ASN A 133 -8.60 3.43 -2.79
CA ASN A 133 -8.43 2.84 -4.11
C ASN A 133 -9.50 3.37 -5.07
N TYR A 134 -9.10 3.65 -6.29
CA TYR A 134 -10.01 3.92 -7.39
C TYR A 134 -9.59 3.13 -8.61
N SER A 135 -10.48 2.27 -9.10
CA SER A 135 -10.26 1.48 -10.30
C SER A 135 -10.99 2.12 -11.48
N LYS A 136 -10.42 2.02 -12.68
CA LYS A 136 -11.07 2.33 -13.96
C LYS A 136 -10.98 1.11 -14.86
N PHE A 137 -12.04 0.82 -15.59
CA PHE A 137 -12.04 -0.19 -16.63
C PHE A 137 -11.92 0.50 -17.97
N VAL A 138 -10.83 0.23 -18.67
CA VAL A 138 -10.58 0.77 -20.01
C VAL A 138 -10.81 -0.37 -21.00
N SER A 139 -11.69 -0.18 -21.98
CA SER A 139 -11.81 -1.13 -23.08
C SER A 139 -10.46 -1.24 -23.78
N ASN A 140 -9.96 -2.47 -23.95
CA ASN A 140 -8.70 -2.67 -24.64
C ASN A 140 -8.80 -2.24 -26.11
N GLU A 141 -9.99 -2.18 -26.69
CA GLU A 141 -10.23 -1.72 -28.06
C GLU A 141 -9.72 -0.31 -28.30
N VAL A 142 -9.94 0.63 -27.38
CA VAL A 142 -9.53 2.02 -27.56
C VAL A 142 -8.01 2.14 -27.67
N ALA A 143 -7.29 1.46 -26.77
CA ALA A 143 -5.82 1.44 -26.80
C ALA A 143 -5.28 0.61 -27.97
N ALA A 144 -5.88 -0.55 -28.24
CA ALA A 144 -5.49 -1.44 -29.34
C ALA A 144 -5.70 -0.76 -30.70
N LYS A 145 -6.76 0.02 -30.88
CA LYS A 145 -7.05 0.75 -32.11
C LYS A 145 -6.02 1.85 -32.36
N ALA A 146 -5.68 2.65 -31.36
CA ALA A 146 -4.63 3.66 -31.48
C ALA A 146 -3.26 3.04 -31.84
N ALA A 147 -2.89 1.93 -31.20
CA ALA A 147 -1.66 1.21 -31.53
C ALA A 147 -1.71 0.57 -32.93
N TYR A 148 -2.87 0.06 -33.35
CA TYR A 148 -3.10 -0.49 -34.68
C TYR A 148 -2.96 0.59 -35.77
N ASP A 149 -3.59 1.75 -35.59
CA ASP A 149 -3.54 2.85 -36.56
C ASP A 149 -2.10 3.33 -36.78
N VAL A 150 -1.32 3.51 -35.71
CA VAL A 150 0.12 3.82 -35.78
C VAL A 150 0.90 2.71 -36.49
N SER A 151 0.62 1.44 -36.18
CA SER A 151 1.30 0.30 -36.81
C SER A 151 1.00 0.20 -38.30
N VAL A 152 -0.23 0.48 -38.72
CA VAL A 152 -0.66 0.52 -40.11
C VAL A 152 -0.01 1.70 -40.84
N GLU A 153 0.11 2.86 -40.19
CA GLU A 153 0.79 4.03 -40.75
C GLU A 153 2.28 3.78 -40.98
N LEU A 154 2.98 3.17 -40.01
CA LEU A 154 4.37 2.74 -40.18
C LEU A 154 4.52 1.70 -41.30
N ALA A 155 3.58 0.75 -41.41
CA ALA A 155 3.61 -0.26 -42.45
C ALA A 155 3.43 0.33 -43.86
N LYS A 156 2.72 1.46 -44.03
CA LYS A 156 2.56 2.14 -45.33
C LYS A 156 3.89 2.65 -45.91
N ASN A 157 4.90 2.89 -45.06
CA ASN A 157 6.23 3.35 -45.48
C ASN A 157 7.12 2.22 -46.02
N ILE A 158 6.67 0.97 -45.96
CA ILE A 158 7.39 -0.17 -46.55
C ILE A 158 7.18 -0.15 -48.07
N SER A 159 8.28 0.01 -48.80
CA SER A 159 8.29 0.13 -50.27
C SER A 159 7.96 -1.18 -51.00
N ILE A 160 8.16 -2.33 -50.35
CA ILE A 160 7.88 -3.66 -50.91
C ILE A 160 6.45 -4.08 -50.58
N GLU A 161 5.63 -4.31 -51.61
CA GLU A 161 4.19 -4.53 -51.46
C GLU A 161 3.82 -5.81 -50.69
N GLU A 162 4.48 -6.94 -50.97
CA GLU A 162 4.30 -8.19 -50.19
C GLU A 162 4.59 -7.99 -48.70
N LEU A 163 5.71 -7.33 -48.37
CA LEU A 163 6.11 -7.09 -46.97
C LEU A 163 5.13 -6.15 -46.26
N ARG A 164 4.62 -5.15 -46.97
CA ARG A 164 3.57 -4.25 -46.48
C ARG A 164 2.28 -5.01 -46.16
N LYS A 165 1.82 -5.91 -47.04
CA LYS A 165 0.62 -6.73 -46.80
C LYS A 165 0.80 -7.64 -45.59
N ILE A 166 1.94 -8.31 -45.48
CA ILE A 166 2.26 -9.17 -44.32
C ILE A 166 2.32 -8.38 -43.01
N ALA A 167 2.91 -7.18 -43.04
CA ALA A 167 2.97 -6.31 -41.87
C ALA A 167 1.58 -5.85 -41.39
N ILE A 168 0.71 -5.46 -42.32
CA ILE A 168 -0.68 -5.05 -42.02
C ILE A 168 -1.49 -6.26 -41.49
N GLU A 169 -1.34 -7.44 -42.09
CA GLU A 169 -2.05 -8.64 -41.64
C GLU A 169 -1.61 -9.08 -40.23
N LYS A 170 -0.30 -9.01 -39.93
CA LYS A 170 0.23 -9.24 -38.57
C LYS A 170 -0.32 -8.20 -37.59
N ALA A 171 -0.30 -6.92 -37.94
CA ALA A 171 -0.86 -5.86 -37.11
C ALA A 171 -2.36 -6.09 -36.84
N SER A 172 -3.12 -6.56 -37.84
CA SER A 172 -4.54 -6.89 -37.70
C SER A 172 -4.76 -8.08 -36.77
N LYS A 173 -3.95 -9.15 -36.86
CA LYS A 173 -4.07 -10.31 -35.94
C LYS A 173 -3.72 -9.94 -34.50
N VAL A 174 -2.71 -9.08 -34.30
CA VAL A 174 -2.35 -8.55 -32.98
C VAL A 174 -3.47 -7.65 -32.44
N TYR A 175 -4.04 -6.78 -33.28
CA TYR A 175 -5.19 -5.95 -32.93
C TYR A 175 -6.41 -6.78 -32.53
N GLU A 176 -6.77 -7.81 -33.30
CA GLU A 176 -7.91 -8.69 -33.00
C GLU A 176 -7.76 -9.40 -31.66
N LYS A 177 -6.53 -9.80 -31.31
CA LYS A 177 -6.24 -10.40 -30.00
C LYS A 177 -6.21 -9.37 -28.87
N ALA A 178 -5.68 -8.18 -29.13
CA ALA A 178 -5.50 -7.13 -28.14
C ALA A 178 -6.80 -6.36 -27.84
N ARG A 179 -7.69 -6.19 -28.81
CA ARG A 179 -8.97 -5.48 -28.64
C ARG A 179 -9.94 -6.21 -27.72
N GLN A 180 -9.76 -7.53 -27.56
CA GLN A 180 -10.62 -8.37 -26.74
C GLN A 180 -10.30 -8.17 -25.24
N GLY A 181 -11.32 -7.76 -24.48
CA GLY A 181 -11.26 -7.61 -23.03
C GLY A 181 -11.09 -6.18 -22.53
N TYR A 182 -10.72 -6.07 -21.25
CA TYR A 182 -10.64 -4.81 -20.52
C TYR A 182 -9.31 -4.73 -19.77
N SER A 183 -8.83 -3.52 -19.50
CA SER A 183 -7.72 -3.28 -18.59
C SER A 183 -8.25 -2.62 -17.34
N VAL A 184 -7.92 -3.18 -16.18
CA VAL A 184 -8.24 -2.60 -14.87
C VAL A 184 -7.08 -1.72 -14.47
N TRP A 185 -7.32 -0.41 -14.36
CA TRP A 185 -6.34 0.56 -13.93
C TRP A 185 -6.69 1.01 -12.51
N THR A 186 -5.88 0.66 -11.52
CA THR A 186 -6.10 1.06 -10.13
C THR A 186 -5.15 2.20 -9.77
N THR A 187 -5.70 3.24 -9.12
CA THR A 187 -4.95 4.30 -8.45
C THR A 187 -5.19 4.17 -6.94
N ALA A 188 -4.13 4.06 -6.15
CA ALA A 188 -4.20 4.06 -4.69
C ALA A 188 -3.65 5.38 -4.16
N TYR A 189 -4.49 6.12 -3.44
CA TYR A 189 -4.12 7.35 -2.73
C TYR A 189 -3.78 7.00 -1.29
N LEU A 190 -2.63 7.48 -0.82
CA LEU A 190 -2.11 7.22 0.50
C LEU A 190 -2.20 8.46 1.37
N TYR A 191 -2.93 8.35 2.47
CA TYR A 191 -3.05 9.36 3.50
C TYR A 191 -2.42 8.86 4.80
N GLN A 192 -1.90 9.79 5.60
CA GLN A 192 -1.36 9.53 6.93
C GLN A 192 -2.09 10.39 7.95
N LEU A 193 -2.36 9.81 9.13
CA LEU A 193 -2.87 10.56 10.27
C LEU A 193 -1.83 11.59 10.72
N GLU A 194 -2.21 12.86 10.79
CA GLU A 194 -1.39 13.87 11.45
C GLU A 194 -1.58 13.72 12.96
N TRP A 195 -0.53 13.27 13.65
CA TRP A 195 -0.48 13.18 15.11
C TRP A 195 0.83 13.83 15.58
N THR A 196 0.71 15.05 16.10
CA THR A 196 1.86 15.84 16.58
C THR A 196 1.77 16.05 18.08
N ASP A 197 2.89 16.36 18.73
CA ASP A 197 2.94 16.64 20.18
C ASP A 197 1.94 17.73 20.61
N SER A 198 1.73 18.74 19.77
CA SER A 198 0.73 19.78 20.05
C SER A 198 -0.70 19.25 19.94
N MET A 199 -0.98 18.36 19.00
CA MET A 199 -2.31 17.76 18.85
C MET A 199 -2.60 16.74 19.95
N SER A 200 -1.60 15.94 20.35
CA SER A 200 -1.74 15.01 21.47
C SER A 200 -1.95 15.75 22.78
N ALA A 201 -1.24 16.87 23.00
CA ALA A 201 -1.45 17.71 24.18
C ALA A 201 -2.89 18.25 24.26
N VAL A 202 -3.42 18.82 23.17
CA VAL A 202 -4.81 19.30 23.12
C VAL A 202 -5.80 18.14 23.33
N PHE A 203 -5.54 16.97 22.72
CA PHE A 203 -6.38 15.79 22.95
C PHE A 203 -6.42 15.39 24.43
N TYR A 204 -5.27 15.22 25.08
CA TYR A 204 -5.21 14.78 26.47
C TYR A 204 -5.72 15.82 27.49
N GLN A 205 -5.56 17.11 27.19
CA GLN A 205 -6.02 18.17 28.09
C GLN A 205 -7.52 18.44 27.94
N ASP A 206 -7.95 18.64 26.69
CA ASP A 206 -9.25 19.25 26.40
C ASP A 206 -10.31 18.22 25.99
N LEU A 207 -9.91 17.06 25.46
CA LEU A 207 -10.83 16.07 24.87
C LEU A 207 -10.87 14.76 25.65
N TRP A 208 -9.79 14.39 26.34
CA TRP A 208 -9.68 13.15 27.08
C TRP A 208 -10.60 13.12 28.31
N MET A 209 -11.26 11.99 28.47
CA MET A 209 -12.10 11.60 29.59
C MET A 209 -12.08 10.08 29.69
N ASP A 210 -12.02 9.55 30.91
CA ASP A 210 -12.07 8.10 31.15
C ASP A 210 -13.44 7.68 31.69
N ALA A 211 -13.66 6.38 31.83
CA ALA A 211 -14.94 5.84 32.28
C ALA A 211 -15.32 6.22 33.72
N SER A 212 -14.35 6.69 34.53
CA SER A 212 -14.61 7.15 35.90
C SER A 212 -15.18 8.56 35.94
N THR A 213 -14.92 9.37 34.91
CA THR A 213 -15.30 10.79 34.87
C THR A 213 -15.86 11.16 33.49
N ILE A 214 -17.17 10.94 33.32
CA ILE A 214 -17.88 11.30 32.09
C ILE A 214 -18.22 12.80 32.06
N ASP A 215 -17.69 13.51 31.07
CA ASP A 215 -17.96 14.92 30.83
C ASP A 215 -18.66 15.12 29.46
N PRO A 216 -19.96 15.50 29.46
CA PRO A 216 -20.70 15.77 28.22
C PRO A 216 -20.08 16.85 27.34
N ALA A 217 -19.43 17.87 27.91
CA ALA A 217 -18.83 18.96 27.14
C ALA A 217 -17.59 18.47 26.39
N LYS A 218 -16.76 17.64 27.03
CA LYS A 218 -15.61 16.99 26.37
C LYS A 218 -16.04 16.01 25.29
N LYS A 219 -17.13 15.28 25.53
CA LYS A 219 -17.74 14.40 24.52
C LYS A 219 -18.12 15.18 23.27
N GLU A 220 -18.87 16.27 23.43
CA GLU A 220 -19.28 17.15 22.31
C GLU A 220 -18.09 17.82 21.63
N ALA A 221 -17.10 18.25 22.39
CA ALA A 221 -15.86 18.82 21.86
C ALA A 221 -15.12 17.83 20.96
N PHE A 222 -15.01 16.55 21.36
CA PHE A 222 -14.40 15.52 20.52
C PHE A 222 -15.22 15.21 19.26
N ASP A 223 -16.55 15.18 19.38
CA ASP A 223 -17.44 14.84 18.25
C ASP A 223 -17.46 15.93 17.16
N THR A 224 -17.14 17.17 17.52
CA THR A 224 -17.18 18.35 16.63
C THR A 224 -15.81 18.91 16.24
N THR A 225 -14.73 18.44 16.87
CA THR A 225 -13.39 18.96 16.62
C THR A 225 -12.88 18.70 15.20
N THR A 226 -12.19 19.68 14.64
CA THR A 226 -11.43 19.58 13.39
C THR A 226 -9.92 19.44 13.64
N LEU A 227 -9.53 19.10 14.87
CA LEU A 227 -8.13 18.96 15.29
C LEU A 227 -7.42 17.91 14.44
N PHE A 228 -8.03 16.73 14.28
CA PHE A 228 -7.42 15.58 13.60
C PHE A 228 -7.56 15.69 12.09
N LYS A 229 -6.46 15.43 11.38
CA LYS A 229 -6.38 15.56 9.92
C LYS A 229 -5.68 14.38 9.29
N LEU A 230 -5.98 14.16 8.01
CA LEU A 230 -5.32 13.17 7.18
C LEU A 230 -4.54 13.89 6.08
N LYS A 231 -3.21 13.73 6.09
CA LYS A 231 -2.32 14.32 5.11
C LYS A 231 -2.13 13.39 3.92
N LEU A 232 -2.36 13.88 2.71
CA LEU A 232 -2.02 13.15 1.49
C LEU A 232 -0.49 13.06 1.36
N LEU A 233 0.04 11.84 1.35
CA LEU A 233 1.46 11.58 1.07
C LEU A 233 1.71 11.45 -0.44
N GLY A 234 0.72 10.96 -1.18
CA GLY A 234 0.75 10.84 -2.63
C GLY A 234 -0.11 9.68 -3.13
N PHE A 235 0.08 9.29 -4.39
CA PHE A 235 -0.65 8.18 -4.99
C PHE A 235 0.26 7.31 -5.87
N GLN A 236 -0.16 6.07 -6.11
CA GLN A 236 0.47 5.12 -7.03
C GLN A 236 -0.55 4.53 -7.99
N LYS A 237 -0.08 4.14 -9.18
CA LYS A 237 -0.91 3.58 -10.26
C LYS A 237 -0.38 2.22 -10.69
N ALA A 238 -1.29 1.27 -10.87
CA ALA A 238 -1.02 -0.01 -11.50
C ALA A 238 -2.13 -0.35 -12.48
N SER A 239 -1.81 -1.20 -13.45
CA SER A 239 -2.76 -1.71 -14.41
C SER A 239 -2.61 -3.20 -14.56
N SER A 240 -3.72 -3.92 -14.59
CA SER A 240 -3.78 -5.34 -14.89
C SER A 240 -4.58 -5.56 -16.17
N LEU A 241 -3.95 -6.21 -17.15
CA LEU A 241 -4.58 -6.52 -18.44
C LEU A 241 -5.44 -7.77 -18.30
N ILE A 242 -6.70 -7.69 -18.75
CA ILE A 242 -7.55 -8.86 -18.96
C ILE A 242 -7.59 -9.16 -20.46
N SER A 243 -6.98 -10.26 -20.87
CA SER A 243 -7.07 -10.78 -22.25
C SER A 243 -8.05 -11.95 -22.34
N GLY A 244 -8.81 -12.05 -23.44
CA GLY A 244 -9.60 -13.25 -23.76
C GLY A 244 -11.09 -13.19 -23.40
N LEU A 245 -11.61 -12.04 -22.98
CA LEU A 245 -13.06 -11.80 -22.91
C LEU A 245 -13.56 -11.39 -24.31
N GLY A 246 -13.73 -12.37 -25.21
CA GLY A 246 -14.52 -12.18 -26.43
C GLY A 246 -16.00 -11.97 -26.10
N GLU A 247 -16.80 -11.50 -27.08
CA GLU A 247 -18.23 -11.14 -26.94
C GLU A 247 -19.14 -12.21 -26.27
N ASN A 248 -18.66 -13.44 -26.08
CA ASN A 248 -19.40 -14.57 -25.51
C ASN A 248 -19.03 -14.95 -24.06
N ALA A 249 -18.20 -14.19 -23.35
CA ALA A 249 -17.82 -14.51 -21.96
C ALA A 249 -18.90 -14.12 -20.92
N LYS A 250 -20.09 -14.73 -21.03
CA LYS A 250 -21.19 -14.55 -20.06
C LYS A 250 -21.03 -15.40 -18.80
N GLU A 251 -20.27 -16.49 -18.85
CA GLU A 251 -19.90 -17.30 -17.69
C GLU A 251 -18.36 -17.34 -17.57
N GLY A 252 -17.82 -16.77 -16.48
CA GLY A 252 -16.36 -16.65 -16.24
C GLY A 252 -15.83 -15.21 -16.20
N SER A 253 -16.60 -14.23 -16.70
CA SER A 253 -16.20 -12.80 -16.67
C SER A 253 -16.03 -12.26 -15.25
N ASP A 254 -16.89 -12.66 -14.30
CA ASP A 254 -16.81 -12.18 -12.92
C ASP A 254 -15.56 -12.69 -12.19
N MET A 255 -15.16 -13.95 -12.40
CA MET A 255 -13.93 -14.51 -11.82
C MET A 255 -12.68 -13.84 -12.38
N ILE A 256 -12.68 -13.55 -13.69
CA ILE A 256 -11.60 -12.84 -14.36
C ILE A 256 -11.49 -11.39 -13.86
N ILE A 257 -12.63 -10.70 -13.69
CA ILE A 257 -12.69 -9.36 -13.11
C ILE A 257 -12.19 -9.37 -11.67
N LYS A 258 -12.60 -10.37 -10.86
CA LYS A 258 -12.14 -10.56 -9.49
C LYS A 258 -10.62 -10.70 -9.44
N ASN A 259 -10.05 -11.62 -10.21
CA ASN A 259 -8.60 -11.87 -10.23
C ASN A 259 -7.81 -10.64 -10.70
N ALA A 260 -8.30 -9.94 -11.73
CA ALA A 260 -7.65 -8.73 -12.21
C ALA A 260 -7.73 -7.57 -11.22
N THR A 261 -8.84 -7.45 -10.49
CA THR A 261 -9.04 -6.45 -9.43
C THR A 261 -8.07 -6.70 -8.29
N LEU A 262 -7.99 -7.93 -7.78
CA LEU A 262 -7.04 -8.33 -6.73
C LEU A 262 -5.60 -8.05 -7.16
N LYS A 263 -5.20 -8.54 -8.34
CA LYS A 263 -3.84 -8.32 -8.87
C LYS A 263 -3.49 -6.84 -9.00
N SER A 264 -4.44 -6.01 -9.43
CA SER A 264 -4.22 -4.56 -9.57
C SER A 264 -4.10 -3.87 -8.21
N ILE A 265 -4.89 -4.29 -7.21
CA ILE A 265 -4.82 -3.79 -5.82
C ILE A 265 -3.48 -4.19 -5.17
N ASP A 266 -3.10 -5.46 -5.29
CA ASP A 266 -1.83 -5.96 -4.74
C ASP A 266 -0.64 -5.22 -5.35
N ALA A 267 -0.67 -4.98 -6.67
CA ALA A 267 0.37 -4.23 -7.35
C ALA A 267 0.46 -2.77 -6.89
N VAL A 268 -0.67 -2.06 -6.67
CA VAL A 268 -0.58 -0.69 -6.12
C VAL A 268 -0.08 -0.69 -4.68
N TYR A 269 -0.44 -1.68 -3.87
CA TYR A 269 0.05 -1.78 -2.50
C TYR A 269 1.55 -2.06 -2.45
N ALA A 270 2.07 -2.97 -3.27
CA ALA A 270 3.51 -3.20 -3.40
C ALA A 270 4.25 -1.92 -3.79
N LYS A 271 3.73 -1.15 -4.76
CA LYS A 271 4.32 0.14 -5.16
C LYS A 271 4.30 1.18 -4.05
N LEU A 272 3.20 1.28 -3.29
CA LEU A 272 3.12 2.15 -2.12
C LEU A 272 4.18 1.76 -1.08
N GLN A 273 4.33 0.46 -0.80
CA GLN A 273 5.28 -0.05 0.18
C GLN A 273 6.74 0.22 -0.21
N ARG A 274 7.08 0.08 -1.50
CA ARG A 274 8.42 0.40 -2.01
C ARG A 274 8.69 1.91 -1.97
N LYS A 275 7.71 2.74 -2.35
CA LYS A 275 7.90 4.19 -2.50
C LYS A 275 7.94 4.94 -1.17
N PHE A 276 7.08 4.60 -0.21
CA PHE A 276 6.94 5.37 1.01
C PHE A 276 7.76 4.76 2.15
N GLU A 277 8.70 5.55 2.66
CA GLU A 277 9.69 5.15 3.66
C GLU A 277 9.10 4.44 4.91
N PRO A 278 7.98 4.88 5.50
CA PRO A 278 7.38 4.20 6.65
C PRO A 278 6.97 2.75 6.42
N PHE A 279 6.72 2.34 5.18
CA PHE A 279 6.35 0.95 4.85
C PHE A 279 7.51 0.05 4.50
N ARG A 280 8.68 0.65 4.27
CA ARG A 280 9.88 -0.09 3.90
C ARG A 280 10.29 -0.92 5.11
N THR A 281 10.28 -2.23 4.95
CA THR A 281 10.69 -3.14 6.02
C THR A 281 12.13 -2.86 6.40
N LYS A 282 12.36 -2.64 7.69
CA LYS A 282 13.70 -2.68 8.28
C LYS A 282 14.04 -4.15 8.52
N THR A 283 14.80 -4.75 7.62
CA THR A 283 15.21 -6.16 7.77
C THR A 283 16.60 -6.22 8.38
N PRO A 284 16.82 -6.93 9.49
CA PRO A 284 18.15 -7.05 10.06
C PRO A 284 19.08 -7.82 9.12
N LEU A 285 20.32 -7.36 9.02
CA LEU A 285 21.41 -8.10 8.43
C LEU A 285 21.66 -9.37 9.27
N VAL A 286 21.55 -10.52 8.63
CA VAL A 286 21.85 -11.83 9.23
C VAL A 286 23.28 -12.27 8.93
N SER A 287 23.86 -11.77 7.84
CA SER A 287 25.24 -12.06 7.45
C SER A 287 25.90 -10.83 6.84
N VAL A 288 27.23 -10.78 6.93
CA VAL A 288 28.08 -9.71 6.36
C VAL A 288 29.12 -10.24 5.38
N ASN A 289 29.24 -11.57 5.25
CA ASN A 289 30.05 -12.21 4.22
C ASN A 289 29.46 -13.58 3.83
N PRO A 290 28.62 -13.66 2.78
CA PRO A 290 28.09 -12.54 1.98
C PRO A 290 27.14 -11.65 2.80
N ILE A 291 26.99 -10.37 2.42
CA ILE A 291 26.01 -9.49 3.07
C ILE A 291 24.62 -10.04 2.76
N GLY A 292 23.83 -10.31 3.79
CA GLY A 292 22.57 -11.02 3.62
C GLY A 292 21.50 -10.69 4.66
N ALA A 293 20.25 -10.75 4.24
CA ALA A 293 19.08 -10.51 5.08
C ALA A 293 17.92 -11.44 4.67
N LYS A 294 17.07 -11.82 5.65
CA LYS A 294 15.90 -12.67 5.43
C LYS A 294 14.72 -11.87 4.84
N ILE A 295 14.89 -11.44 3.60
CA ILE A 295 13.89 -10.77 2.77
C ILE A 295 13.97 -11.37 1.36
N GLY A 296 12.85 -11.57 0.67
CA GLY A 296 12.79 -12.37 -0.55
C GLY A 296 11.64 -12.00 -1.50
N LEU A 297 11.27 -12.95 -2.35
CA LEU A 297 10.25 -12.75 -3.39
C LEU A 297 8.84 -12.47 -2.83
N LYS A 298 8.48 -13.00 -1.65
CA LYS A 298 7.20 -12.72 -0.99
C LYS A 298 7.06 -11.24 -0.64
N GLU A 299 8.16 -10.55 -0.37
CA GLU A 299 8.22 -9.10 -0.14
C GLU A 299 8.35 -8.30 -1.45
N GLY A 300 8.33 -8.98 -2.60
CA GLY A 300 8.43 -8.36 -3.92
C GLY A 300 9.81 -7.81 -4.21
N LEU A 301 10.89 -8.50 -3.85
CA LEU A 301 12.24 -8.04 -4.10
C LEU A 301 12.68 -8.25 -5.55
N GLU A 302 13.29 -7.25 -6.17
CA GLU A 302 13.79 -7.30 -7.54
C GLU A 302 15.31 -7.19 -7.63
N ALA A 303 15.88 -7.78 -8.69
CA ALA A 303 17.30 -7.74 -8.94
C ALA A 303 17.74 -6.28 -9.20
N GLY A 304 18.57 -5.77 -8.30
CA GLY A 304 19.10 -4.42 -8.38
C GLY A 304 18.39 -3.38 -7.52
N ASP A 305 17.40 -3.78 -6.74
CA ASP A 305 16.86 -2.95 -5.66
C ASP A 305 17.97 -2.47 -4.74
N LYS A 306 17.90 -1.22 -4.30
CA LYS A 306 18.88 -0.62 -3.41
C LYS A 306 18.33 -0.58 -1.99
N PHE A 307 19.23 -0.71 -1.03
CA PHE A 307 18.94 -0.63 0.39
C PHE A 307 19.97 0.27 1.05
N GLU A 308 19.55 1.12 1.96
CA GLU A 308 20.45 1.75 2.91
C GLU A 308 20.63 0.87 4.15
N VAL A 309 21.83 0.91 4.72
CA VAL A 309 22.16 0.23 5.96
C VAL A 309 22.09 1.25 7.09
N LEU A 310 21.28 0.97 8.11
CA LEU A 310 21.01 1.81 9.27
C LEU A 310 21.61 1.19 10.53
N GLU A 311 22.31 2.00 11.32
CA GLU A 311 22.75 1.68 12.67
C GLU A 311 21.81 2.32 13.69
N GLN A 312 21.40 1.55 14.69
CA GLN A 312 20.62 2.07 15.82
C GLN A 312 21.54 2.84 16.76
N SER A 313 21.16 4.05 17.14
CA SER A 313 21.82 4.86 18.16
C SER A 313 20.80 5.41 19.15
N PHE A 314 21.18 5.57 20.41
CA PHE A 314 20.33 6.19 21.41
C PHE A 314 20.64 7.70 21.48
N ASP A 315 19.61 8.54 21.59
CA ASP A 315 19.78 9.96 21.90
C ASP A 315 19.99 10.18 23.41
N ALA A 316 20.20 11.43 23.82
CA ALA A 316 20.46 11.77 25.22
C ALA A 316 19.28 11.46 26.15
N GLU A 317 18.08 11.38 25.58
CA GLU A 317 16.82 11.05 26.24
C GLU A 317 16.51 9.55 26.25
N GLY A 318 17.38 8.71 25.66
CA GLY A 318 17.24 7.26 25.61
C GLY A 318 16.32 6.74 24.49
N ARG A 319 15.91 7.60 23.55
CA ARG A 319 15.10 7.23 22.38
C ARG A 319 15.98 6.63 21.29
N VAL A 320 15.44 5.66 20.57
CA VAL A 320 16.12 4.98 19.46
C VAL A 320 16.07 5.87 18.20
N THR A 321 17.24 6.20 17.67
CA THR A 321 17.44 6.95 16.42
C THR A 321 18.22 6.11 15.42
N TYR A 322 18.02 6.32 14.12
CA TYR A 322 18.67 5.53 13.07
C TYR A 322 19.65 6.37 12.25
N LYS A 323 20.90 5.93 12.15
CA LYS A 323 21.96 6.60 11.37
C LYS A 323 22.34 5.78 10.13
N ARG A 324 22.30 6.41 8.96
CA ARG A 324 22.71 5.79 7.69
C ARG A 324 24.23 5.56 7.63
N LYS A 325 24.64 4.31 7.39
CA LYS A 325 26.05 3.88 7.26
C LYS A 325 26.50 3.65 5.82
N GLY A 326 25.59 3.27 4.94
CA GLY A 326 25.94 3.02 3.54
C GLY A 326 24.76 2.52 2.72
N VAL A 327 25.07 2.04 1.51
CA VAL A 327 24.09 1.51 0.54
C VAL A 327 24.57 0.15 0.04
N VAL A 328 23.63 -0.78 -0.08
CA VAL A 328 23.80 -2.11 -0.64
C VAL A 328 22.77 -2.34 -1.74
N LYS A 329 23.05 -3.22 -2.69
CA LYS A 329 22.20 -3.51 -3.84
C LYS A 329 21.93 -5.01 -3.94
N VAL A 330 20.69 -5.40 -4.20
CA VAL A 330 20.30 -6.80 -4.38
C VAL A 330 21.10 -7.42 -5.52
N GLU A 331 21.71 -8.57 -5.25
CA GLU A 331 22.50 -9.29 -6.25
C GLU A 331 21.58 -10.08 -7.20
N LYS A 332 21.80 -9.90 -8.51
CA LYS A 332 21.05 -10.61 -9.54
C LYS A 332 21.20 -12.12 -9.38
N GLY A 333 20.07 -12.85 -9.38
CA GLY A 333 20.03 -14.31 -9.24
C GLY A 333 20.29 -14.81 -7.82
N LYS A 334 20.41 -13.93 -6.82
CA LYS A 334 20.64 -14.28 -5.41
C LYS A 334 19.54 -13.71 -4.51
N ILE A 335 18.29 -13.88 -4.92
CA ILE A 335 17.09 -13.50 -4.18
C ILE A 335 16.49 -14.75 -3.55
N TRP A 336 16.23 -14.69 -2.24
CA TRP A 336 15.62 -15.77 -1.50
C TRP A 336 14.17 -15.98 -1.95
N ASN A 337 13.83 -17.21 -2.37
CA ASN A 337 12.45 -17.57 -2.69
C ASN A 337 11.74 -18.08 -1.43
N ASN A 338 11.00 -17.20 -0.77
CA ASN A 338 10.20 -17.47 0.41
C ASN A 338 8.68 -17.57 0.12
N MET A 339 8.30 -17.86 -1.13
CA MET A 339 6.91 -18.11 -1.50
C MET A 339 6.51 -19.55 -1.16
N PHE A 340 5.30 -19.74 -0.62
CA PHE A 340 4.80 -21.04 -0.12
C PHE A 340 4.60 -22.08 -1.24
N ASN A 341 4.39 -21.65 -2.49
CA ASN A 341 4.22 -22.52 -3.65
C ASN A 341 5.53 -22.64 -4.45
N ALA A 342 6.49 -23.41 -3.93
CA ALA A 342 7.84 -23.58 -4.51
C ALA A 342 7.90 -24.38 -5.84
N GLY A 343 6.81 -24.42 -6.63
CA GLY A 343 6.69 -25.19 -7.87
C GLY A 343 6.37 -24.38 -9.14
N GLU A 344 5.95 -23.13 -9.01
CA GLU A 344 5.71 -22.24 -10.17
C GLU A 344 6.93 -21.35 -10.41
N THR A 345 7.28 -21.10 -11.68
CA THR A 345 8.34 -20.16 -12.04
C THR A 345 7.88 -18.75 -11.66
N PRO A 346 8.54 -18.06 -10.71
CA PRO A 346 8.18 -16.69 -10.40
C PRO A 346 8.43 -15.82 -11.63
N VAL A 347 7.58 -14.82 -11.79
CA VAL A 347 7.69 -13.83 -12.84
C VAL A 347 7.83 -12.44 -12.24
N ASP A 348 8.55 -11.56 -12.92
CA ASP A 348 8.66 -10.15 -12.57
C ASP A 348 7.34 -9.39 -12.83
N GLU A 349 7.32 -8.10 -12.51
CA GLU A 349 6.14 -7.23 -12.73
C GLU A 349 5.67 -7.20 -14.21
N GLN A 350 6.53 -7.56 -15.16
CA GLN A 350 6.25 -7.60 -16.59
C GLN A 350 5.92 -9.02 -17.10
N GLY A 351 5.92 -10.03 -16.23
CA GLY A 351 5.62 -11.41 -16.57
C GLY A 351 6.82 -12.21 -17.09
N ASN A 352 8.04 -11.71 -16.96
CA ASN A 352 9.25 -12.44 -17.35
C ASN A 352 9.73 -13.35 -16.21
N PRO A 353 10.26 -14.56 -16.50
CA PRO A 353 10.80 -15.45 -15.49
C PRO A 353 11.90 -14.83 -14.63
N ILE A 354 11.83 -14.99 -13.31
CA ILE A 354 12.88 -14.62 -12.36
C ILE A 354 13.79 -15.83 -12.15
N GLU A 355 15.09 -15.66 -12.36
CA GLU A 355 16.10 -16.67 -12.01
C GLU A 355 16.25 -16.76 -10.49
N ILE A 356 15.98 -17.94 -9.92
CA ILE A 356 16.13 -18.23 -8.50
C ILE A 356 17.27 -19.23 -8.27
N ASP A 357 18.09 -18.94 -7.28
CA ASP A 357 18.94 -19.94 -6.64
C ASP A 357 18.18 -20.59 -5.47
N THR A 358 17.85 -21.88 -5.56
CA THR A 358 17.09 -22.58 -4.52
C THR A 358 17.94 -22.97 -3.30
N THR A 359 19.25 -22.71 -3.34
CA THR A 359 20.20 -23.11 -2.29
C THR A 359 20.46 -22.01 -1.25
N ILE A 360 19.95 -20.80 -1.46
CA ILE A 360 20.13 -19.67 -0.53
C ILE A 360 18.96 -19.56 0.46
N GLU A 361 19.28 -19.31 1.72
CA GLU A 361 18.30 -19.15 2.82
C GLU A 361 18.04 -17.68 3.19
N PHE A 362 18.70 -16.75 2.50
CA PHE A 362 18.56 -15.31 2.65
C PHE A 362 19.04 -14.60 1.37
N THR A 363 18.51 -13.40 1.08
CA THR A 363 18.91 -12.64 -0.11
C THR A 363 20.31 -12.07 0.08
N HIS A 364 21.14 -12.13 -0.98
CA HIS A 364 22.47 -11.54 -0.98
C HIS A 364 22.47 -10.11 -1.52
N PHE A 365 23.32 -9.29 -0.92
CA PHE A 365 23.50 -7.89 -1.30
C PHE A 365 24.97 -7.60 -1.63
N LYS A 366 25.18 -6.69 -2.58
CA LYS A 366 26.49 -6.16 -3.00
C LYS A 366 26.64 -4.71 -2.57
N GLY A 367 27.83 -4.35 -2.06
CA GLY A 367 28.22 -2.97 -1.76
C GLY A 367 28.46 -2.71 -0.28
N GLY A 368 29.19 -1.63 0.01
CA GLY A 368 29.55 -1.22 1.37
C GLY A 368 30.59 -2.11 2.07
N LYS A 369 31.12 -1.61 3.19
CA LYS A 369 32.06 -2.30 4.10
C LYS A 369 31.81 -1.81 5.53
N GLY A 370 32.20 -2.59 6.53
CA GLY A 370 32.09 -2.19 7.94
C GLY A 370 30.69 -2.39 8.54
N TYR A 371 29.90 -3.31 7.96
CA TYR A 371 28.62 -3.72 8.53
C TYR A 371 28.81 -4.88 9.51
N TYR A 372 27.87 -5.04 10.43
CA TYR A 372 27.80 -6.18 11.35
C TYR A 372 26.37 -6.75 11.41
N PRO A 373 26.19 -8.03 11.75
CA PRO A 373 24.86 -8.63 11.94
C PRO A 373 24.03 -7.84 12.96
N GLY A 374 22.76 -7.58 12.66
CA GLY A 374 21.86 -6.77 13.49
C GLY A 374 21.67 -5.32 13.03
N MET A 375 22.53 -4.79 12.14
CA MET A 375 22.22 -3.54 11.43
C MET A 375 20.97 -3.72 10.57
N LEU A 376 20.19 -2.65 10.36
CA LEU A 376 18.91 -2.72 9.65
C LEU A 376 19.05 -2.28 8.19
N LEU A 377 18.51 -3.07 7.26
CA LEU A 377 18.37 -2.71 5.86
C LEU A 377 17.00 -2.06 5.63
N ARG A 378 16.99 -0.87 5.02
CA ARG A 378 15.76 -0.20 4.56
C ARG A 378 15.87 0.03 3.05
N GLN A 379 14.85 -0.34 2.28
CA GLN A 379 14.87 -0.16 0.82
C GLN A 379 14.99 1.34 0.47
N ILE A 380 15.58 1.66 -0.68
CA ILE A 380 15.67 3.02 -1.23
C ILE A 380 15.50 2.99 -2.75
N ASP A 381 15.12 4.12 -3.33
CA ASP A 381 14.94 4.29 -4.79
C ASP A 381 16.30 4.36 -5.56
#